data_AF-A0A444XDW1-F1
#
_entry.id   AF-A0A444XDW1-F1
#
_cell.length_a   1.000
_cell.length_b   1.000
_cell.length_c   1.000
_cell.angle_alpha   90.00
_cell.angle_beta   90.00
_cell.angle_gamma   90.00
#
_symmetry.space_group_name_H-M   'P 1'
#
loop_
_entity.id
_entity.type
_entity.pdbx_description
1 polymer ?
#
loop_
_entity_poly.entity_id
_entity_poly.type
_entity_poly.pdbx_seq_one_letter_code
_entity_poly.pdbx_strand_id
1 'polypeptide(L)'
;MADVKNKKFHVLDLFHKKSPLKERTQLNKFVGYLISRMRVFVRGQPLTKKDDEIKAPYVNIVGQHTNYDYVIYVMKWLEIIEPQNIKKSKYEWDNWTQAEVNHFRVEYASLILFDEMNRLRDRAIQESEAIRLSKPSAALLSPYCELRSEDIDSE
;
A
#
# COMPACT_ATOMS: atom_id res chain seq x y z
N MET A 1 -13.53 -3.56 2.43
CA MET A 1 -12.49 -4.24 3.23
C MET A 1 -13.00 -5.61 3.69
N ALA A 2 -12.21 -6.67 3.50
CA ALA A 2 -12.57 -8.02 3.96
C ALA A 2 -11.76 -8.37 5.21
N ASP A 3 -12.44 -8.69 6.30
CA ASP A 3 -11.84 -9.19 7.53
C ASP A 3 -11.81 -10.72 7.48
N VAL A 4 -10.60 -11.26 7.29
CA VAL A 4 -10.39 -12.71 7.15
C VAL A 4 -10.68 -13.43 8.46
N LYS A 5 -10.10 -12.95 9.56
CA LYS A 5 -10.20 -13.57 10.89
C LYS A 5 -11.66 -13.65 11.36
N ASN A 6 -12.43 -12.61 11.07
CA ASN A 6 -13.79 -12.47 11.61
C ASN A 6 -14.87 -12.84 10.61
N LYS A 7 -14.49 -13.22 9.39
CA LYS A 7 -15.41 -13.61 8.31
C LYS A 7 -16.44 -12.51 8.04
N LYS A 8 -15.98 -11.26 8.04
CA LYS A 8 -16.82 -10.08 7.78
C LYS A 8 -16.33 -9.30 6.59
N PHE A 9 -17.25 -8.58 5.97
CA PHE A 9 -16.98 -7.62 4.92
C PHE A 9 -17.52 -6.27 5.36
N HIS A 10 -16.73 -5.22 5.16
CA HIS A 10 -17.02 -3.86 5.59
C HIS A 10 -16.88 -2.90 4.41
N VAL A 11 -17.83 -1.98 4.27
CA VAL A 11 -17.74 -0.88 3.30
C VAL A 11 -17.13 0.32 4.03
N LEU A 12 -16.06 0.84 3.44
CA LEU A 12 -15.43 2.08 3.88
C LEU A 12 -15.89 3.16 2.90
N ASP A 13 -16.59 4.17 3.41
CA ASP A 13 -17.06 5.31 2.63
C ASP A 13 -16.90 6.58 3.47
N LEU A 14 -16.12 7.52 2.95
CA LEU A 14 -15.83 8.81 3.60
C LEU A 14 -17.04 9.77 3.58
N PHE A 15 -17.98 9.56 2.65
CA PHE A 15 -19.15 10.43 2.43
C PHE A 15 -20.41 9.89 3.08
N HIS A 16 -20.65 8.60 2.87
CA HIS A 16 -21.93 8.01 3.20
C HIS A 16 -21.80 7.00 4.32
N LYS A 17 -22.48 7.29 5.44
CA LYS A 17 -22.59 6.37 6.58
C LYS A 17 -23.50 5.17 6.31
N LYS A 18 -24.22 5.19 5.18
CA LYS A 18 -25.11 4.13 4.69
C LYS A 18 -25.10 4.14 3.17
N SER A 19 -25.59 3.07 2.55
CA SER A 19 -25.68 3.04 1.10
C SER A 19 -26.58 4.18 0.59
N PRO A 20 -26.07 5.11 -0.23
CA PRO A 20 -26.87 6.21 -0.77
C PRO A 20 -27.91 5.74 -1.79
N LEU A 21 -27.63 4.62 -2.46
CA LEU A 21 -28.39 4.12 -3.59
C LEU A 21 -28.69 2.61 -3.46
N LYS A 22 -29.78 2.17 -4.10
CA LYS A 22 -30.20 0.76 -4.12
C LYS A 22 -29.25 -0.07 -4.97
N GLU A 23 -28.77 0.49 -6.07
CA GLU A 23 -27.79 -0.07 -6.99
C GLU A 23 -26.47 -0.33 -6.25
N ARG A 24 -26.03 0.64 -5.44
CA ARG A 24 -24.83 0.49 -4.60
C ARG A 24 -24.99 -0.60 -3.55
N THR A 25 -26.20 -0.78 -3.03
CA THR A 25 -26.52 -1.88 -2.11
C THR A 25 -26.42 -3.23 -2.82
N GLN A 26 -26.94 -3.33 -4.04
CA GLN A 26 -26.84 -4.54 -4.87
C GLN A 26 -25.39 -4.87 -5.22
N LEU A 27 -24.61 -3.87 -5.63
CA LEU A 27 -23.18 -4.01 -5.90
C LEU A 27 -22.43 -4.53 -4.68
N ASN A 28 -22.66 -3.94 -3.50
CA ASN A 28 -22.02 -4.37 -2.26
C ASN A 28 -22.34 -5.84 -1.91
N LYS A 29 -23.59 -6.28 -2.16
CA LYS A 29 -23.98 -7.69 -1.99
C LYS A 29 -23.21 -8.59 -2.97
N PHE A 30 -23.14 -8.20 -4.24
CA PHE A 30 -22.41 -8.95 -5.26
C PHE A 30 -20.92 -9.06 -4.96
N VAL A 31 -20.28 -7.97 -4.55
CA VAL A 31 -18.87 -7.97 -4.12
C VAL A 31 -18.68 -8.87 -2.90
N GLY A 32 -19.58 -8.79 -1.92
CA GLY A 32 -19.57 -9.67 -0.75
C GLY A 32 -19.68 -11.15 -1.13
N TYR A 33 -20.56 -11.48 -2.08
CA TYR A 33 -20.69 -12.82 -2.65
C TYR A 33 -19.38 -13.29 -3.29
N LEU A 34 -18.77 -12.48 -4.15
CA LEU A 34 -17.48 -12.82 -4.78
C LEU A 34 -16.40 -13.11 -3.74
N ILE A 35 -16.28 -12.28 -2.70
CA ILE A 35 -15.32 -12.49 -1.61
C ILE A 35 -15.61 -13.81 -0.88
N SER A 36 -16.87 -14.13 -0.62
CA SER A 36 -17.28 -15.40 -0.01
C SER A 36 -16.82 -16.60 -0.85
N ARG A 37 -17.04 -16.56 -2.17
CA ARG A 37 -16.66 -17.62 -3.10
C ARG A 37 -15.14 -17.76 -3.25
N MET A 38 -14.42 -16.64 -3.36
CA MET A 38 -12.95 -16.64 -3.39
C MET A 38 -12.37 -17.31 -2.14
N ARG A 39 -12.99 -17.08 -0.97
CA ARG A 39 -12.56 -17.70 0.29
C ARG A 39 -12.75 -19.21 0.27
N VAL A 40 -13.87 -19.71 -0.23
CA VAL A 40 -14.12 -21.15 -0.43
C VAL A 40 -13.10 -21.76 -1.40
N PHE A 41 -12.80 -21.06 -2.49
CA PHE A 41 -11.83 -21.52 -3.50
C PHE A 41 -10.44 -21.76 -2.90
N VAL A 42 -9.97 -20.87 -2.03
CA VAL A 42 -8.69 -21.05 -1.30
C VAL A 42 -8.81 -21.96 -0.06
N ARG A 43 -9.83 -22.84 -0.02
CA ARG A 43 -10.13 -23.79 1.08
C ARG A 43 -10.48 -23.14 2.43
N GLY A 44 -10.86 -21.87 2.43
CA GLY A 44 -11.41 -21.18 3.60
C GLY A 44 -12.91 -21.42 3.77
N GLN A 45 -13.45 -21.09 4.94
CA GLN A 45 -14.91 -21.10 5.15
C GLN A 45 -15.56 -19.86 4.50
N PRO A 46 -16.80 -19.98 3.97
CA PRO A 46 -17.52 -18.84 3.40
C PRO A 46 -17.82 -17.75 4.45
N LEU A 47 -18.16 -16.55 3.98
CA LEU A 47 -18.50 -15.43 4.86
C LEU A 47 -19.79 -15.68 5.65
N THR A 48 -20.77 -16.32 5.02
CA THR A 48 -22.06 -16.67 5.61
C THR A 48 -22.46 -18.08 5.16
N LYS A 49 -23.50 -18.66 5.77
CA LYS A 49 -24.09 -19.93 5.31
C LYS A 49 -24.96 -19.75 4.07
N LYS A 50 -25.53 -18.56 3.88
CA LYS A 50 -26.38 -18.23 2.76
C LYS A 50 -25.94 -16.93 2.11
N ASP A 51 -25.71 -17.00 0.81
CA ASP A 51 -25.11 -15.92 0.03
C ASP A 51 -26.03 -14.69 -0.10
N ASP A 52 -27.34 -14.86 0.00
CA ASP A 52 -28.36 -13.80 -0.02
C ASP A 52 -28.40 -12.97 1.28
N GLU A 53 -27.92 -13.53 2.39
CA GLU A 53 -27.84 -12.88 3.70
C GLU A 53 -26.56 -12.04 3.88
N ILE A 54 -25.68 -11.97 2.87
CA ILE A 54 -24.44 -11.19 2.94
C ILE A 54 -24.78 -9.70 3.11
N LYS A 55 -24.43 -9.18 4.28
CA LYS A 55 -24.54 -7.75 4.62
C LYS A 55 -23.17 -7.09 4.50
N ALA A 56 -23.19 -5.87 4.00
CA ALA A 56 -22.03 -5.02 3.82
C ALA A 56 -22.18 -3.79 4.74
N PRO A 57 -21.99 -3.95 6.07
CA PRO A 57 -22.09 -2.83 6.99
C PRO A 57 -21.08 -1.74 6.62
N TYR A 58 -21.57 -0.51 6.61
CA TYR A 58 -20.74 0.68 6.47
C TYR A 58 -20.06 0.95 7.80
N VAL A 59 -18.76 1.16 7.76
CA VAL A 59 -18.02 1.67 8.91
C VAL A 59 -18.21 3.18 8.92
N ASN A 60 -18.54 3.75 10.08
CA ASN A 60 -18.61 5.19 10.22
C ASN A 60 -17.19 5.74 10.26
N ILE A 61 -16.83 6.46 9.21
CA ILE A 61 -15.51 7.03 8.98
C ILE A 61 -15.71 8.52 8.92
N VAL A 62 -14.93 9.28 9.71
CA VAL A 62 -14.96 10.73 9.62
C VAL A 62 -13.96 11.14 8.54
N GLY A 63 -14.45 11.86 7.53
CA GLY A 63 -13.65 12.37 6.43
C GLY A 63 -13.74 13.90 6.40
N GLN A 64 -12.62 14.55 6.16
CA GLN A 64 -12.57 16.00 5.98
C GLN A 64 -13.14 16.39 4.62
N HIS A 65 -13.85 17.52 4.56
CA HIS A 65 -14.69 17.93 3.42
C HIS A 65 -13.92 18.51 2.22
N THR A 66 -12.61 18.32 2.12
CA THR A 66 -11.82 18.77 0.97
C THR A 66 -11.75 17.66 -0.07
N ASN A 67 -12.30 17.92 -1.27
CA ASN A 67 -12.42 16.89 -2.33
C ASN A 67 -11.09 16.28 -2.80
N TYR A 68 -9.96 16.92 -2.49
CA TYR A 68 -8.63 16.53 -2.93
C TYR A 68 -7.95 15.53 -1.99
N ASP A 69 -8.47 15.36 -0.77
CA ASP A 69 -7.74 14.65 0.29
C ASP A 69 -8.20 13.19 0.44
N TYR A 70 -9.20 12.74 -0.33
CA TYR A 70 -9.78 11.40 -0.17
C TYR A 70 -8.77 10.26 -0.27
N VAL A 71 -7.87 10.32 -1.24
CA VAL A 71 -6.85 9.29 -1.43
C VAL A 71 -5.93 9.23 -0.21
N ILE A 72 -5.58 10.38 0.35
CA ILE A 72 -4.74 10.48 1.54
C ILE A 72 -5.43 9.84 2.74
N TYR A 73 -6.71 10.13 2.94
CA TYR A 73 -7.50 9.44 3.94
C TYR A 73 -7.53 7.93 3.64
N VAL A 74 -7.93 7.46 2.46
CA VAL A 74 -7.97 6.02 2.16
C VAL A 74 -6.62 5.32 2.42
N MET A 75 -5.50 5.93 2.04
CA MET A 75 -4.15 5.40 2.29
C MET A 75 -3.86 5.28 3.78
N LYS A 76 -4.09 6.35 4.55
CA LYS A 76 -3.87 6.32 6.00
C LYS A 76 -4.77 5.31 6.70
N TRP A 77 -6.00 5.19 6.24
CA TRP A 77 -6.95 4.24 6.78
C TRP A 77 -6.46 2.80 6.56
N LEU A 78 -5.92 2.49 5.37
CA LEU A 78 -5.32 1.18 5.11
C LEU A 78 -4.08 0.92 5.98
N GLU A 79 -3.32 1.95 6.34
CA GLU A 79 -2.16 1.84 7.23
C GLU A 79 -2.56 1.57 8.70
N ILE A 80 -3.57 2.27 9.23
CA ILE A 80 -3.95 2.20 10.65
C ILE A 80 -4.96 1.08 10.94
N ILE A 81 -5.73 0.63 9.94
CA ILE A 81 -6.77 -0.37 10.17
C ILE A 81 -6.15 -1.68 10.67
N GLU A 82 -6.40 -1.97 11.94
CA GLU A 82 -6.20 -3.29 12.49
C GLU A 82 -7.53 -4.05 12.54
N PRO A 83 -7.60 -5.28 12.02
CA PRO A 83 -8.83 -6.09 12.01
C PRO A 83 -9.48 -6.26 13.40
N GLN A 84 -8.67 -6.22 14.46
CA GLN A 84 -9.12 -6.36 15.85
C GLN A 84 -9.89 -5.15 16.39
N ASN A 85 -9.63 -3.95 15.87
CA ASN A 85 -10.23 -2.71 16.35
C ASN A 85 -11.55 -2.38 15.64
N ILE A 86 -11.74 -2.88 14.41
CA ILE A 86 -13.04 -2.82 13.68
C ILE A 86 -14.15 -3.50 14.47
N LYS A 87 -13.86 -4.62 15.17
CA LYS A 87 -14.84 -5.34 15.99
C LYS A 87 -15.46 -4.51 17.09
N LYS A 88 -14.64 -3.66 17.72
CA LYS A 88 -15.06 -2.95 18.93
C LYS A 88 -15.85 -1.68 18.61
N SER A 89 -16.05 -1.37 17.32
CA SER A 89 -16.50 -0.04 16.85
C SER A 89 -15.80 1.09 17.59
N LYS A 90 -14.56 0.85 18.02
CA LYS A 90 -13.85 1.61 19.04
C LYS A 90 -12.82 2.54 18.42
N TYR A 91 -13.16 2.98 17.23
CA TYR A 91 -12.43 4.04 16.62
C TYR A 91 -13.34 5.26 16.65
N GLU A 92 -13.12 6.09 17.66
CA GLU A 92 -13.40 7.51 17.54
C GLU A 92 -12.33 8.03 16.58
N TRP A 93 -12.68 8.11 15.31
CA TRP A 93 -11.80 8.64 14.28
C TRP A 93 -11.98 10.15 14.27
N ASP A 94 -11.19 10.85 15.08
CA ASP A 94 -11.21 12.30 15.06
C ASP A 94 -10.80 12.84 13.68
N ASN A 95 -11.40 13.97 13.31
CA ASN A 95 -11.00 14.68 12.10
C ASN A 95 -9.56 15.16 12.24
N TRP A 96 -8.76 14.93 11.20
CA TRP A 96 -7.39 15.43 11.18
C TRP A 96 -7.37 16.91 10.81
N THR A 97 -6.44 17.63 11.42
CA THR A 97 -6.07 18.97 10.99
C THR A 97 -5.39 18.90 9.62
N GLN A 98 -5.44 20.00 8.86
CA GLN A 98 -4.74 20.05 7.57
C GLN A 98 -3.21 19.87 7.74
N ALA A 99 -2.66 20.25 8.90
CA ALA A 99 -1.26 20.06 9.23
C ALA A 99 -0.89 18.57 9.31
N GLU A 100 -1.71 17.74 9.96
CA GLU A 100 -1.52 16.28 10.03
C GLU A 100 -1.65 15.63 8.66
N VAL A 101 -2.63 16.05 7.86
CA VAL A 101 -2.78 15.59 6.47
C VAL A 101 -1.53 15.93 5.64
N ASN A 102 -1.02 17.16 5.75
CA ASN A 102 0.17 17.61 5.03
C ASN A 102 1.43 16.89 5.50
N HIS A 103 1.58 16.67 6.80
CA HIS A 103 2.68 15.90 7.35
C HIS A 103 2.69 14.48 6.78
N PHE A 104 1.55 13.79 6.81
CA PHE A 104 1.43 12.45 6.25
C PHE A 104 1.73 12.40 4.74
N ARG A 105 1.35 13.42 3.96
CA ARG A 105 1.73 13.52 2.54
C ARG A 105 3.24 13.52 2.35
N VAL A 106 3.95 14.33 3.13
CA VAL A 106 5.41 14.44 3.05
C VAL A 106 6.05 13.13 3.45
N GLU A 107 5.59 12.51 4.54
CA GLU A 107 6.09 11.20 4.98
C GLU A 107 5.87 10.13 3.91
N TYR A 108 4.65 10.01 3.39
CA TYR A 108 4.32 8.99 2.40
C TYR A 108 5.07 9.18 1.07
N ALA A 109 5.20 10.43 0.60
CA ALA A 109 6.02 10.75 -0.57
C ALA A 109 7.49 10.37 -0.35
N SER A 110 8.02 10.63 0.85
CA SER A 110 9.39 10.25 1.22
C SER A 110 9.57 8.73 1.23
N LEU A 111 8.60 7.96 1.73
CA LEU A 111 8.64 6.49 1.70
C LEU A 111 8.74 5.93 0.28
N ILE A 112 7.96 6.48 -0.65
CA ILE A 112 8.02 6.07 -2.07
C ILE A 112 9.40 6.39 -2.66
N LEU A 113 9.89 7.60 -2.44
CA LEU A 113 11.19 8.04 -2.97
C LEU A 113 12.34 7.21 -2.39
N PHE A 114 12.33 6.92 -1.09
CA PHE A 114 13.36 6.11 -0.46
C PHE A 114 13.33 4.66 -0.94
N ASP A 115 12.16 4.06 -1.16
CA ASP A 115 12.07 2.71 -1.76
C ASP A 115 12.70 2.68 -3.16
N GLU A 116 12.36 3.65 -4.00
CA GLU A 116 12.90 3.75 -5.36
C GLU A 116 14.42 3.97 -5.35
N MET A 117 14.90 4.88 -4.49
CA MET A 117 16.34 5.14 -4.31
C MET A 117 17.08 3.90 -3.81
N ASN A 118 16.52 3.17 -2.84
CA ASN A 118 17.12 1.94 -2.33
C ASN A 118 17.21 0.87 -3.42
N ARG A 119 16.17 0.70 -4.24
CA ARG A 119 16.18 -0.26 -5.36
C ARG A 119 17.22 0.11 -6.43
N LEU A 120 17.40 1.40 -6.72
CA LEU A 120 18.43 1.87 -7.64
C LEU A 120 19.84 1.64 -7.08
N ARG A 121 20.05 1.93 -5.80
CA ARG A 121 21.31 1.65 -5.10
C ARG A 121 21.64 0.17 -5.15
N ASP A 122 20.70 -0.71 -4.83
CA ASP A 122 20.92 -2.16 -4.80
C ASP A 122 21.25 -2.69 -6.20
N ARG A 123 20.61 -2.17 -7.25
CA ARG A 123 20.94 -2.50 -8.64
C ARG A 123 22.37 -2.06 -9.00
N ALA A 124 22.74 -0.83 -8.67
CA ALA A 124 24.08 -0.32 -8.96
C ALA A 124 25.18 -1.13 -8.25
N ILE A 125 24.92 -1.55 -6.99
CA ILE A 125 25.82 -2.45 -6.25
C ILE A 125 25.93 -3.80 -6.96
N GLN A 126 24.81 -4.39 -7.36
CA GLN A 126 24.79 -5.68 -8.05
C GLN A 126 25.54 -5.64 -9.40
N GLU A 127 25.33 -4.60 -10.20
CA GLU A 127 26.02 -4.41 -11.48
C GLU A 127 27.52 -4.19 -11.29
N SER A 128 27.92 -3.42 -10.27
CA SER A 128 29.33 -3.22 -9.91
C SER A 128 30.03 -4.52 -9.52
N GLU A 129 29.38 -5.34 -8.67
CA GLU A 129 29.91 -6.66 -8.29
C GLU A 129 29.98 -7.61 -9.49
N ALA A 130 29.01 -7.56 -10.41
CA ALA A 130 29.06 -8.35 -11.65
C ALA A 130 30.24 -7.95 -12.54
N ILE A 131 30.56 -6.66 -12.64
CA ILE A 131 31.73 -6.17 -13.36
C ILE A 131 33.02 -6.65 -12.69
N ARG A 132 33.13 -6.56 -11.35
CA ARG A 132 34.29 -7.04 -10.59
C ARG A 132 34.52 -8.56 -10.76
N LEU A 133 33.44 -9.34 -10.80
CA LEU A 133 33.50 -10.79 -10.95
C LEU A 133 33.70 -11.24 -12.39
N SER A 134 33.30 -10.42 -13.37
CA SER A 134 33.66 -10.64 -14.76
C SER A 134 35.18 -10.51 -14.90
N LYS A 135 35.85 -11.55 -15.42
CA LYS A 135 37.27 -11.45 -15.73
C LYS A 135 37.47 -10.24 -16.64
N PRO A 136 38.36 -9.28 -16.30
CA PRO A 136 38.68 -8.20 -17.22
C PRO A 136 39.13 -8.82 -18.53
N SER A 137 38.60 -8.30 -19.64
CA SER A 137 38.98 -8.78 -20.97
C SER A 137 40.50 -8.73 -21.10
N ALA A 138 41.10 -9.70 -21.82
CA ALA A 138 42.54 -9.74 -22.04
C ALA A 138 43.08 -8.44 -22.69
N ALA A 139 42.22 -7.64 -23.32
CA ALA A 139 42.56 -6.33 -23.86
C ALA A 139 42.89 -5.28 -22.78
N LEU A 140 42.28 -5.36 -21.58
CA LEU A 140 42.59 -4.48 -20.43
C LEU A 140 43.83 -4.93 -19.64
N LEU A 141 44.25 -6.19 -19.82
CA LEU A 141 45.51 -6.73 -19.28
C LEU A 141 46.69 -6.52 -20.24
N SER A 142 46.50 -5.74 -21.30
CA SER A 142 47.59 -5.34 -22.18
C SER A 142 48.61 -4.52 -21.38
N PRO A 143 49.91 -4.86 -21.43
CA PRO A 143 50.97 -4.11 -20.73
C PRO A 143 51.15 -2.67 -21.23
N TYR A 144 50.42 -2.27 -22.29
CA TYR A 144 50.41 -0.89 -22.79
C TYR A 144 49.39 0.04 -22.11
N CYS A 145 48.52 -0.48 -21.24
CA CYS A 145 47.56 0.33 -20.47
C CYS A 145 48.01 0.50 -19.00
N GLU A 146 49.22 1.01 -18.79
CA GLU A 146 49.63 1.52 -17.48
C GLU A 146 49.02 2.92 -17.29
N LEU A 147 47.93 3.01 -16.51
CA LEU A 147 47.46 4.31 -16.01
C LEU A 147 48.40 4.75 -14.89
N ARG A 148 49.41 5.55 -15.24
CA ARG A 148 50.25 6.23 -14.24
C ARG A 148 49.43 7.33 -13.56
N SER A 149 49.28 7.18 -12.25
CA SER A 149 48.78 8.21 -11.32
C SER A 149 49.93 9.17 -11.01
N GLU A 150 50.28 10.04 -11.94
CA GLU A 150 51.16 11.19 -11.67
C GLU A 150 50.39 12.45 -12.09
N ASP A 151 50.45 13.47 -11.21
CA ASP A 151 49.95 14.84 -11.35
C ASP A 151 48.51 15.15 -10.85
N ILE A 152 48.30 15.00 -9.54
CA ILE A 152 47.42 15.90 -8.77
C ILE A 152 48.18 16.34 -7.51
N ASP A 153 49.27 17.06 -7.69
CA ASP A 153 49.90 17.91 -6.66
C ASP A 153 50.90 18.83 -7.37
N SER A 154 50.40 19.82 -8.12
CA SER A 154 51.18 20.98 -8.58
C SER A 154 50.27 22.07 -9.16
N GLU A 155 49.65 22.86 -8.27
CA GLU A 155 49.87 24.32 -8.11
C GLU A 155 48.89 24.90 -7.06
#